data_AF-W7FBR3-F1
#
_entry.id   AF-W7FBR3-F1
#
_cell.length_a   1.000
_cell.length_b   1.000
_cell.length_c   1.000
_cell.angle_alpha   90.00
_cell.angle_beta   90.00
_cell.angle_gamma   90.00
#
_symmetry.space_group_name_H-M   'P 1'
#
loop_
_entity.id
_entity.type
_entity.pdbx_description
1 polymer ?
#
loop_
_entity_poly.entity_id
_entity_poly.type
_entity_poly.pdbx_seq_one_letter_code
_entity_poly.pdbx_strand_id
1 'polypeptide(L)'
;MDKGCSDCFFACYPYVDWIENQRKQFLKQKEQFLKQRGEYENVINGTSSSSSSVGGKRQTRRTRSISSDDNGYESKFYKKLKERGYSEVKNFFEKLNKEKECQNFDDKGGEFDFNEHVDKDKEYKGTFYHSKYCEVCPGCGVKRDGNDWKEKSGGRCTRKKRYKILDDNNFNGIDVLSFGDKRNEIKQKIDTFCGGSNEEKEKLKEQWKCYEAQYVKEDKKEDEEDEDEVEEEDDLKDAGGLCTLQNKKK
;
A
#
# COMPACT_ATOMS: atom_id res chain seq x y z
N MET A 1 -10.31 -8.49 -19.62
CA MET A 1 -9.85 -8.71 -18.24
C MET A 1 -10.00 -10.19 -17.96
N ASP A 2 -8.89 -10.90 -17.90
CA ASP A 2 -8.91 -12.35 -17.76
C ASP A 2 -9.21 -12.78 -16.33
N LYS A 3 -9.67 -14.03 -16.18
CA LYS A 3 -10.01 -14.64 -14.89
C LYS A 3 -8.88 -14.51 -13.85
N GLY A 4 -7.63 -14.67 -14.28
CA GLY A 4 -6.46 -14.54 -13.40
C GLY A 4 -6.30 -13.15 -12.78
N CYS A 5 -6.65 -12.08 -13.50
CA CYS A 5 -6.60 -10.71 -12.97
C CYS A 5 -7.68 -10.48 -11.92
N SER A 6 -8.89 -11.00 -12.14
CA SER A 6 -9.98 -10.90 -11.16
C SER A 6 -9.66 -11.66 -9.88
N ASP A 7 -9.12 -12.88 -10.00
CA ASP A 7 -8.73 -13.69 -8.84
C ASP A 7 -7.63 -13.00 -8.01
N CYS A 8 -6.64 -12.37 -8.68
CA CYS A 8 -5.62 -11.57 -8.01
C CYS A 8 -6.24 -10.39 -7.25
N PHE A 9 -7.18 -9.66 -7.87
CA PHE A 9 -7.85 -8.53 -7.23
C PHE A 9 -8.59 -8.96 -5.96
N PHE A 10 -9.35 -10.06 -6.01
CA PHE A 10 -10.08 -10.58 -4.86
C PHE A 10 -9.19 -11.18 -3.77
N ALA A 11 -8.00 -11.65 -4.11
CA ALA A 11 -7.02 -12.09 -3.12
C ALA A 11 -6.29 -10.91 -2.45
N CYS A 12 -5.92 -9.90 -3.24
CA CYS A 12 -5.13 -8.76 -2.80
C CYS A 12 -5.91 -7.80 -1.90
N TYR A 13 -7.17 -7.50 -2.25
CA TYR A 13 -7.95 -6.52 -1.50
C TYR A 13 -8.13 -6.90 -0.01
N PRO A 14 -8.58 -8.13 0.33
CA PRO A 14 -8.67 -8.55 1.74
C PRO A 14 -7.31 -8.65 2.43
N TYR A 15 -6.26 -9.05 1.72
CA TYR A 15 -4.91 -9.14 2.28
C TYR A 15 -4.37 -7.77 2.70
N VAL A 16 -4.57 -6.75 1.86
CA VAL A 16 -4.21 -5.35 2.14
C VAL A 16 -4.90 -4.86 3.41
N ASP A 17 -6.20 -5.07 3.54
CA ASP A 17 -6.94 -4.66 4.75
C ASP A 17 -6.46 -5.41 6.00
N TRP A 18 -6.21 -6.71 5.85
CA TRP A 18 -5.73 -7.55 6.95
C TRP A 18 -4.34 -7.10 7.44
N ILE A 19 -3.37 -6.91 6.54
CA ILE A 19 -2.00 -6.53 6.93
C ILE A 19 -1.95 -5.11 7.52
N GLU A 20 -2.77 -4.18 7.02
CA GLU A 20 -2.90 -2.85 7.61
C GLU A 20 -3.47 -2.92 9.05
N ASN A 21 -4.43 -3.82 9.28
CA ASN A 21 -4.96 -4.05 10.62
C ASN A 21 -3.91 -4.69 11.56
N GLN A 22 -3.11 -5.66 11.08
CA GLN A 22 -1.99 -6.22 11.85
C GLN A 22 -0.98 -5.13 12.25
N ARG A 23 -0.62 -4.25 11.31
CA ARG A 23 0.24 -3.09 11.59
C ARG A 23 -0.32 -2.20 12.70
N LYS A 24 -1.62 -1.89 12.65
CA LYS A 24 -2.30 -1.09 13.69
C LYS A 24 -2.28 -1.77 15.06
N GLN A 25 -2.50 -3.08 15.11
CA GLN A 25 -2.45 -3.84 16.36
C GLN A 25 -1.04 -3.86 16.95
N PHE A 26 -0.02 -4.11 16.12
CA PHE A 26 1.39 -4.06 16.54
C PHE A 26 1.78 -2.69 17.10
N LEU A 27 1.41 -1.59 16.43
CA LEU A 27 1.71 -0.24 16.90
C LEU A 27 1.08 0.05 18.28
N LYS A 28 -0.16 -0.40 18.50
CA LYS A 28 -0.84 -0.27 19.80
C LYS A 28 -0.12 -1.05 20.89
N GLN A 29 0.27 -2.29 20.62
CA GLN A 29 1.01 -3.14 21.57
C GLN A 29 2.38 -2.55 21.89
N LYS A 30 3.12 -2.07 20.88
CA LYS A 30 4.42 -1.40 21.02
C LYS A 30 4.30 -0.17 21.91
N GLU A 31 3.29 0.66 21.70
CA GLU A 31 3.04 1.85 22.53
C GLU A 31 2.72 1.48 23.99
N GLN A 32 1.84 0.50 24.20
CA GLN A 32 1.48 0.03 25.55
C GLN A 32 2.69 -0.55 26.29
N PHE A 33 3.50 -1.36 25.60
CA PHE A 33 4.72 -1.95 26.16
C PHE A 33 5.72 -0.87 26.58
N LEU A 34 5.92 0.16 25.74
CA LEU A 34 6.78 1.31 26.05
C LEU A 34 6.31 2.08 27.29
N LYS A 35 4.99 2.33 27.40
CA LYS A 35 4.36 3.01 28.54
C LYS A 35 4.56 2.23 29.84
N GLN A 36 4.16 0.96 29.86
CA GLN A 36 4.30 0.10 31.05
C GLN A 36 5.77 0.00 31.50
N ARG A 37 6.69 -0.19 30.56
CA ARG A 37 8.11 -0.25 30.87
C ARG A 37 8.61 1.05 31.51
N GLY A 38 8.23 2.22 30.97
CA GLY A 38 8.60 3.51 31.55
C GLY A 38 8.08 3.70 32.97
N GLU A 39 6.83 3.30 33.22
CA GLU A 39 6.24 3.31 34.57
C GLU A 39 7.07 2.45 35.54
N TYR A 40 7.40 1.21 35.17
CA TYR A 40 8.15 0.31 36.04
C TYR A 40 9.63 0.66 36.17
N GLU A 41 10.24 1.29 35.17
CA GLU A 41 11.60 1.80 35.30
C GLU A 41 11.69 2.91 36.35
N ASN A 42 10.72 3.83 36.39
CA ASN A 42 10.63 4.86 37.43
C ASN A 42 10.45 4.23 38.83
N VAL A 43 9.64 3.18 38.93
CA VAL A 43 9.43 2.43 40.20
C VAL A 43 10.72 1.70 40.63
N ILE A 44 11.43 1.05 39.71
CA ILE A 44 12.65 0.28 40.00
C ILE A 44 13.82 1.18 40.39
N ASN A 45 13.96 2.33 39.72
CA ASN A 45 15.06 3.26 39.98
C ASN A 45 14.85 4.09 41.27
N GLY A 46 13.79 3.85 42.03
CA GLY A 46 13.47 4.61 43.24
C GLY A 46 12.99 6.03 42.96
N THR A 47 12.83 6.41 41.69
CA THR A 47 12.21 7.65 41.23
C THR A 47 10.69 7.53 41.32
N SER A 48 10.20 7.15 42.50
CA SER A 48 8.82 7.49 42.84
C SER A 48 8.79 9.01 42.83
N SER A 49 8.03 9.61 41.90
CA SER A 49 7.74 11.03 41.93
C SER A 49 7.09 11.36 43.27
N SER A 50 7.93 11.70 44.25
CA SER A 50 7.53 12.35 45.47
C SER A 50 7.11 13.76 45.09
N SER A 51 5.91 13.91 44.52
CA SER A 51 5.14 15.15 44.63
C SER A 51 4.60 15.23 46.07
N SER A 52 5.52 15.44 47.00
CA SER A 52 5.26 15.66 48.43
C SER A 52 5.78 17.03 48.83
N SER A 53 5.14 18.07 48.30
CA SER A 53 5.19 19.46 48.79
C SER A 53 4.22 20.27 47.92
N VAL A 54 3.17 20.96 48.36
CA VAL A 54 2.56 21.32 49.65
C VAL A 54 1.09 21.66 49.30
N GLY A 55 0.12 21.30 50.14
CA GLY A 55 -1.22 21.91 50.09
C GLY A 55 -2.38 20.91 50.10
N GLY A 56 -3.03 20.77 51.25
CA GLY A 56 -4.07 19.77 51.48
C GLY A 56 -5.35 19.95 50.67
N LYS A 57 -5.93 18.84 50.22
CA LYS A 57 -7.39 18.68 50.04
C LYS A 57 -7.76 17.22 49.79
N ARG A 58 -8.71 16.76 50.62
CA ARG A 58 -9.67 15.66 50.44
C ARG A 58 -9.12 14.29 49.98
N GLN A 59 -9.17 13.34 50.92
CA GLN A 59 -9.00 11.91 50.65
C GLN A 59 -10.09 11.41 49.69
N THR A 60 -9.80 11.45 48.39
CA THR A 60 -10.35 10.47 47.47
C THR A 60 -9.71 9.13 47.79
N ARG A 61 -10.52 8.07 47.78
CA ARG A 61 -10.16 6.68 48.07
C ARG A 61 -8.86 6.33 47.32
N ARG A 62 -7.72 6.39 48.03
CA ARG A 62 -6.40 6.18 47.44
C ARG A 62 -6.35 4.78 46.86
N THR A 63 -6.20 4.68 45.54
CA THR A 63 -5.60 3.54 44.86
C THR A 63 -4.41 3.09 45.70
N ARG A 64 -4.35 1.80 46.03
CA ARG A 64 -3.40 1.21 46.97
C ARG A 64 -2.02 1.85 46.80
N SER A 65 -1.62 2.56 47.84
CA SER A 65 -0.25 2.98 48.10
C SER A 65 0.67 1.80 47.78
N ILE A 66 1.56 1.96 46.79
CA ILE A 66 2.68 1.06 46.52
C ILE A 66 3.59 1.16 47.75
N SER A 67 3.30 0.29 48.72
CA SER A 67 4.10 0.07 49.91
C SER A 67 5.39 -0.62 49.48
N SER A 68 6.50 -0.09 49.99
CA SER A 68 7.89 -0.26 49.59
C SER A 68 8.53 -1.65 49.72
N ASP A 69 7.79 -2.76 49.82
CA ASP A 69 8.42 -4.08 50.01
C ASP A 69 7.86 -5.22 49.16
N ASP A 70 6.83 -4.98 48.35
CA ASP A 70 6.34 -6.00 47.42
C ASP A 70 5.80 -5.35 46.16
N ASN A 71 6.75 -4.89 45.33
CA ASN A 71 6.43 -4.45 43.98
C ASN A 71 5.64 -5.58 43.29
N GLY A 72 4.42 -5.29 42.81
CA GLY A 72 3.48 -6.27 42.27
C GLY A 72 4.08 -7.19 41.19
N TYR A 73 3.33 -8.23 40.80
CA TYR A 73 3.77 -9.24 39.84
C TYR A 73 4.43 -8.63 38.59
N GLU A 74 3.85 -7.55 38.07
CA GLU A 74 4.30 -6.80 36.90
C GLU A 74 5.68 -6.18 37.12
N SER A 75 5.92 -5.53 38.25
CA SER A 75 7.23 -4.95 38.54
C SER A 75 8.31 -6.01 38.71
N LYS A 76 7.99 -7.15 39.36
CA LYS A 76 8.88 -8.32 39.43
C LYS A 76 9.19 -8.87 38.03
N PHE A 77 8.18 -8.91 37.15
CA PHE A 77 8.35 -9.31 35.76
C PHE A 77 9.28 -8.37 34.99
N TYR A 78 9.04 -7.06 35.01
CA TYR A 78 9.88 -6.08 34.31
C TYR A 78 11.31 -6.00 34.86
N LYS A 79 11.50 -6.21 36.18
CA LYS A 79 12.84 -6.32 36.77
C LYS A 79 13.60 -7.52 36.18
N LYS A 80 12.97 -8.70 36.15
CA LYS A 80 13.55 -9.90 35.52
C LYS A 80 13.78 -9.72 34.01
N LEU A 81 12.87 -9.02 33.33
CA LEU A 81 12.99 -8.72 31.91
C LEU A 81 14.23 -7.84 31.63
N LYS A 82 14.45 -6.81 32.46
CA LYS A 82 15.64 -5.92 32.42
C LYS A 82 16.93 -6.70 32.70
N GLU A 83 16.95 -7.53 33.74
CA GLU A 83 18.10 -8.38 34.12
C GLU A 83 18.52 -9.35 33.00
N ARG A 84 17.56 -9.81 32.18
CA ARG A 84 17.82 -10.69 31.03
C ARG A 84 18.31 -9.96 29.77
N GLY A 85 18.59 -8.66 29.85
CA GLY A 85 19.11 -7.87 28.73
C GLY A 85 18.03 -7.31 27.80
N TYR A 86 16.76 -7.38 28.16
CA TYR A 86 15.65 -6.76 27.41
C TYR A 86 15.29 -5.38 27.97
N SER A 87 16.30 -4.65 28.48
CA SER A 87 16.16 -3.26 28.92
C SER A 87 15.70 -2.37 27.77
N GLU A 88 16.26 -2.58 26.58
CA GLU A 88 15.87 -1.92 25.35
C GLU A 88 14.75 -2.69 24.63
N VAL A 89 13.72 -1.96 24.16
CA VAL A 89 12.64 -2.56 23.35
C VAL A 89 13.21 -3.22 22.09
N LYS A 90 14.31 -2.68 21.57
CA LYS A 90 15.01 -3.24 20.41
C LYS A 90 15.38 -4.70 20.63
N ASN A 91 15.97 -5.02 21.78
CA ASN A 91 16.39 -6.38 22.15
C ASN A 91 15.19 -7.33 22.29
N PHE A 92 14.03 -6.82 22.69
CA PHE A 92 12.80 -7.61 22.75
C PHE A 92 12.29 -7.96 21.35
N PHE A 93 12.26 -6.99 20.44
CA PHE A 93 11.88 -7.23 19.04
C PHE A 93 12.87 -8.10 18.28
N GLU A 94 14.17 -7.98 18.53
CA GLU A 94 15.18 -8.90 17.99
C GLU A 94 14.92 -10.35 18.41
N LYS A 95 14.31 -10.57 19.58
CA LYS A 95 13.89 -11.91 20.01
C LYS A 95 12.66 -12.39 19.24
N LEU A 96 11.66 -11.52 19.05
CA LEU A 96 10.47 -11.86 18.25
C LEU A 96 10.84 -12.20 16.81
N ASN A 97 11.74 -11.43 16.19
CA ASN A 97 12.28 -11.72 14.86
C ASN A 97 12.98 -13.10 14.79
N LYS A 98 13.41 -13.65 15.93
CA LYS A 98 14.09 -14.96 16.02
C LYS A 98 13.16 -16.13 16.32
N GLU A 99 11.87 -15.89 16.47
CA GLU A 99 10.89 -16.99 16.62
C GLU A 99 10.77 -17.75 15.30
N LYS A 100 10.54 -19.07 15.36
CA LYS A 100 10.57 -19.94 14.17
C LYS A 100 9.52 -19.53 13.14
N GLU A 101 8.38 -19.09 13.65
CA GLU A 101 7.25 -18.57 12.90
C GLU A 101 7.60 -17.25 12.18
N CYS A 102 8.61 -16.51 12.65
CA CYS A 102 9.10 -15.27 12.05
C CYS A 102 10.35 -15.46 11.18
N GLN A 103 10.93 -16.67 11.13
CA GLN A 103 12.16 -16.96 10.39
C GLN A 103 11.97 -17.88 9.17
N ASN A 104 10.96 -18.77 9.20
CA ASN A 104 10.80 -19.80 8.19
C ASN A 104 9.91 -19.33 7.03
N PHE A 105 10.45 -18.45 6.19
CA PHE A 105 9.78 -18.04 4.95
C PHE A 105 10.65 -18.33 3.74
N ASP A 106 9.99 -18.67 2.64
CA ASP A 106 10.60 -18.85 1.33
C ASP A 106 11.23 -17.52 0.86
N ASP A 107 12.16 -17.57 -0.09
CA ASP A 107 12.87 -16.40 -0.66
C ASP A 107 11.94 -15.29 -1.21
N LYS A 108 10.65 -15.58 -1.36
CA LYS A 108 9.61 -14.67 -1.84
C LYS A 108 8.86 -13.90 -0.74
N GLY A 109 8.96 -14.34 0.53
CA GLY A 109 8.18 -13.81 1.66
C GLY A 109 8.78 -12.58 2.36
N GLY A 110 10.04 -12.24 2.06
CA GLY A 110 10.77 -11.17 2.73
C GLY A 110 11.26 -11.55 4.13
N GLU A 111 11.90 -10.59 4.82
CA GLU A 111 12.41 -10.75 6.18
C GLU A 111 11.54 -9.95 7.16
N PHE A 112 11.20 -10.56 8.30
CA PHE A 112 10.49 -9.88 9.37
C PHE A 112 11.47 -9.10 10.24
N ASP A 113 11.32 -7.78 10.26
CA ASP A 113 12.01 -6.92 11.21
C ASP A 113 11.03 -5.97 11.93
N PHE A 114 10.67 -6.31 13.18
CA PHE A 114 9.86 -5.45 14.04
C PHE A 114 10.60 -4.21 14.57
N ASN A 115 11.93 -4.14 14.40
CA ASN A 115 12.73 -2.96 14.72
C ASN A 115 12.74 -1.93 13.61
N GLU A 116 12.39 -2.32 12.38
CA GLU A 116 12.38 -1.40 11.27
C GLU A 116 11.46 -0.21 11.59
N HIS A 117 11.96 0.99 11.29
CA HIS A 117 11.13 2.17 11.36
C HIS A 117 9.98 2.00 10.38
N VAL A 118 8.76 2.04 10.91
CA VAL A 118 7.54 1.95 10.12
C VAL A 118 7.32 3.29 9.40
N ASP A 119 8.26 3.65 8.55
CA ASP A 119 8.25 4.85 7.74
C ASP A 119 7.07 4.76 6.76
N LYS A 120 6.24 5.80 6.71
CA LYS A 120 5.17 5.88 5.70
C LYS A 120 5.73 6.11 4.29
N ASP A 121 6.97 6.56 4.22
CA ASP A 121 7.61 7.07 3.00
C ASP A 121 8.61 6.07 2.38
N LYS A 122 8.89 4.94 3.04
CA LYS A 122 9.73 3.89 2.45
C LYS A 122 8.88 3.04 1.50
N GLU A 123 9.09 3.38 0.24
CA GLU A 123 8.64 2.68 -0.95
C GLU A 123 9.03 1.18 -0.87
N TYR A 124 8.06 0.34 -0.54
CA TYR A 124 8.03 -1.09 -0.83
C TYR A 124 8.87 -2.06 0.01
N LYS A 125 9.12 -1.80 1.31
CA LYS A 125 9.86 -2.74 2.18
C LYS A 125 9.35 -2.79 3.62
N GLY A 126 9.47 -3.98 4.21
CA GLY A 126 9.31 -4.22 5.64
C GLY A 126 8.19 -5.17 6.03
N THR A 127 8.14 -5.47 7.33
CA THR A 127 7.26 -6.45 7.98
C THR A 127 5.78 -6.35 7.64
N PHE A 128 5.27 -5.13 7.47
CA PHE A 128 3.84 -4.87 7.26
C PHE A 128 3.55 -4.34 5.85
N TYR A 129 4.44 -4.62 4.90
CA TYR A 129 4.28 -4.19 3.52
C TYR A 129 3.26 -5.06 2.78
N HIS A 130 2.65 -4.50 1.73
CA HIS A 130 1.76 -5.27 0.86
C HIS A 130 2.58 -6.28 0.04
N SER A 131 1.95 -7.33 -0.47
CA SER A 131 2.65 -8.25 -1.36
C SER A 131 3.06 -7.52 -2.64
N LYS A 132 4.27 -7.78 -3.17
CA LYS A 132 4.68 -7.30 -4.51
C LYS A 132 3.68 -7.70 -5.59
N TYR A 133 2.99 -8.83 -5.41
CA TYR A 133 1.96 -9.30 -6.34
C TYR A 133 0.68 -8.46 -6.29
N CYS A 134 0.48 -7.67 -5.24
CA CYS A 134 -0.65 -6.76 -5.08
C CYS A 134 -0.29 -5.31 -5.44
N GLU A 135 0.90 -5.08 -6.00
CA GLU A 135 1.27 -3.80 -6.57
C GLU A 135 0.57 -3.56 -7.90
N VAL A 136 0.57 -2.29 -8.32
CA VAL A 136 0.06 -1.93 -9.64
C VAL A 136 0.89 -2.60 -10.73
N CYS A 137 0.22 -3.07 -11.77
CA CYS A 137 0.91 -3.67 -12.91
C CYS A 137 1.89 -2.65 -13.54
N PRO A 138 3.08 -3.10 -13.98
CA PRO A 138 3.99 -2.25 -14.73
C PRO A 138 3.29 -1.63 -15.95
N GLY A 139 3.43 -0.32 -16.13
CA GLY A 139 2.67 0.42 -17.14
C GLY A 139 2.92 -0.03 -18.58
N CYS A 140 4.07 -0.64 -18.85
CA CYS A 140 4.45 -1.17 -20.17
C CYS A 140 4.29 -2.69 -20.28
N GLY A 141 3.69 -3.31 -19.26
CA GLY A 141 3.52 -4.75 -19.15
C GLY A 141 4.79 -5.51 -18.79
N VAL A 142 4.67 -6.83 -18.79
CA VAL A 142 5.73 -7.79 -18.51
C VAL A 142 5.89 -8.74 -19.68
N LYS A 143 7.06 -9.37 -19.79
CA LYS A 143 7.33 -10.48 -20.71
C LYS A 143 7.86 -11.68 -19.94
N ARG A 144 7.66 -12.86 -20.49
CA ARG A 144 8.21 -14.08 -19.89
C ARG A 144 9.71 -14.17 -20.17
N ASP A 145 10.48 -14.52 -19.15
CA ASP A 145 11.91 -14.80 -19.24
C ASP A 145 12.18 -16.12 -18.50
N GLY A 146 12.19 -17.21 -19.26
CA GLY A 146 12.19 -18.56 -18.71
C GLY A 146 10.91 -18.87 -17.93
N ASN A 147 11.04 -19.10 -16.62
CA ASN A 147 9.91 -19.36 -15.71
C ASN A 147 9.43 -18.11 -14.95
N ASP A 148 10.08 -16.97 -15.15
CA ASP A 148 9.77 -15.72 -14.43
C ASP A 148 9.18 -14.66 -15.37
N TRP A 149 8.55 -13.65 -14.78
CA TRP A 149 8.05 -12.48 -15.48
C TRP A 149 8.94 -11.27 -15.18
N LYS A 150 9.37 -10.56 -16.22
CA LYS A 150 10.16 -9.34 -16.11
C LYS A 150 9.48 -8.19 -16.83
N GLU A 151 9.68 -6.97 -16.32
CA GLU A 151 9.18 -5.76 -16.99
C GLU A 151 9.74 -5.65 -18.41
N LYS A 152 8.86 -5.33 -19.36
CA LYS A 152 9.29 -5.06 -20.74
C LYS A 152 10.19 -3.82 -20.75
N SER A 153 11.33 -3.91 -21.43
CA SER A 153 12.26 -2.79 -21.65
C SER A 153 12.64 -2.01 -20.39
N GLY A 154 12.72 -2.69 -19.23
CA GLY A 154 13.03 -2.06 -17.94
C GLY A 154 12.02 -1.01 -17.50
N GLY A 155 10.74 -1.23 -17.83
CA GLY A 155 9.63 -0.34 -17.47
C GLY A 155 9.42 0.82 -18.46
N ARG A 156 10.23 0.92 -19.54
CA ARG A 156 10.01 1.93 -20.58
C ARG A 156 9.17 1.39 -21.72
N CYS A 157 8.12 2.11 -22.09
CA CYS A 157 7.27 1.73 -23.20
C CYS A 157 7.98 2.11 -24.49
N THR A 158 8.65 1.13 -25.13
CA THR A 158 9.37 1.32 -26.39
C THR A 158 8.45 1.22 -27.60
N ARG A 159 7.33 0.51 -27.46
CA ARG A 159 6.36 0.31 -28.53
C ARG A 159 5.71 1.63 -28.92
N LYS A 160 5.78 1.94 -30.23
CA LYS A 160 5.09 3.09 -30.83
C LYS A 160 3.59 2.79 -30.93
N LYS A 161 2.83 3.73 -31.49
CA LYS A 161 1.38 3.54 -31.72
C LYS A 161 1.13 2.22 -32.46
N ARG A 162 0.38 1.30 -31.84
CA ARG A 162 -0.04 0.03 -32.45
C ARG A 162 -1.05 0.22 -33.57
N TYR A 163 -1.79 1.32 -33.55
CA TYR A 163 -2.84 1.60 -34.50
C TYR A 163 -2.66 2.97 -35.15
N LYS A 164 -2.97 3.02 -36.44
CA LYS A 164 -3.10 4.22 -37.26
C LYS A 164 -4.56 4.47 -37.55
N ILE A 165 -5.00 5.70 -37.29
CA ILE A 165 -6.30 6.19 -37.73
C ILE A 165 -6.17 6.56 -39.20
N LEU A 166 -7.00 5.95 -40.06
CA LEU A 166 -7.01 6.19 -41.50
C LEU A 166 -7.71 7.50 -41.86
N ASP A 167 -8.77 7.84 -41.11
CA ASP A 167 -9.54 9.06 -41.29
C ASP A 167 -9.89 9.68 -39.93
N ASP A 168 -9.29 10.82 -39.61
CA ASP A 168 -9.52 11.52 -38.34
C ASP A 168 -10.87 12.25 -38.27
N ASN A 169 -11.59 12.36 -39.39
CA ASN A 169 -12.87 13.06 -39.44
C ASN A 169 -14.05 12.16 -39.07
N ASN A 170 -13.91 10.85 -39.27
CA ASN A 170 -14.95 9.86 -39.00
C ASN A 170 -14.80 9.29 -37.57
N PHE A 171 -15.05 10.16 -36.58
CA PHE A 171 -15.04 9.79 -35.16
C PHE A 171 -16.36 10.14 -34.47
N ASN A 172 -16.68 9.37 -33.45
CA ASN A 172 -17.72 9.67 -32.47
C ASN A 172 -17.06 10.24 -31.21
N GLY A 173 -17.42 11.47 -30.85
CA GLY A 173 -16.94 12.13 -29.63
C GLY A 173 -17.71 11.66 -28.41
N ILE A 174 -17.00 11.23 -27.36
CA ILE A 174 -17.61 10.84 -26.07
C ILE A 174 -16.95 11.64 -24.96
N ASP A 175 -17.78 12.32 -24.17
CA ASP A 175 -17.35 12.98 -22.95
C ASP A 175 -17.36 11.98 -21.78
N VAL A 176 -16.18 11.59 -21.31
CA VAL A 176 -16.01 10.62 -20.21
C VAL A 176 -15.68 11.37 -18.93
N LEU A 177 -16.42 11.13 -17.85
CA LEU A 177 -16.10 11.68 -16.54
C LEU A 177 -14.85 11.01 -15.96
N SER A 178 -13.83 11.81 -15.64
CA SER A 178 -12.56 11.33 -15.13
C SER A 178 -12.30 11.79 -13.70
N PHE A 179 -12.46 10.86 -12.77
CA PHE A 179 -12.26 11.10 -11.34
C PHE A 179 -10.81 10.94 -10.87
N GLY A 180 -9.90 10.52 -11.75
CA GLY A 180 -8.52 10.16 -11.39
C GLY A 180 -8.45 8.91 -10.51
N ASP A 181 -7.25 8.57 -10.05
CA ASP A 181 -6.99 7.27 -9.41
C ASP A 181 -6.81 7.37 -7.88
N LYS A 182 -6.60 8.59 -7.36
CA LYS A 182 -6.37 8.79 -5.93
C LYS A 182 -7.67 9.06 -5.20
N ARG A 183 -7.90 8.38 -4.08
CA ARG A 183 -9.11 8.51 -3.24
C ARG A 183 -9.50 9.96 -2.93
N ASN A 184 -8.52 10.81 -2.59
CA ASN A 184 -8.78 12.22 -2.28
C ASN A 184 -9.17 13.03 -3.52
N GLU A 185 -8.56 12.76 -4.67
CA GLU A 185 -8.90 13.39 -5.96
C GLU A 185 -10.29 12.94 -6.42
N ILE A 186 -10.58 11.64 -6.34
CA ILE A 186 -11.90 11.07 -6.65
C ILE A 186 -12.97 11.73 -5.80
N LYS A 187 -12.76 11.81 -4.48
CA LYS A 187 -13.72 12.42 -3.56
C LYS A 187 -13.97 13.90 -3.93
N GLN A 188 -12.91 14.69 -4.10
CA GLN A 188 -13.02 16.10 -4.48
C GLN A 188 -13.77 16.27 -5.80
N LYS A 189 -13.45 15.47 -6.82
CA LYS A 189 -14.09 15.56 -8.14
C LYS A 189 -15.54 15.09 -8.12
N ILE A 190 -15.91 14.10 -7.31
CA ILE A 190 -17.31 13.71 -7.08
C ILE A 190 -18.08 14.85 -6.43
N ASP A 191 -17.52 15.47 -5.39
CA ASP A 191 -18.15 16.63 -4.73
C ASP A 191 -18.37 17.78 -5.72
N THR A 192 -17.36 18.08 -6.56
CA THR A 192 -17.48 19.07 -7.65
C THR A 192 -18.53 18.66 -8.70
N PHE A 193 -18.63 17.39 -9.08
CA PHE A 193 -19.62 16.92 -10.05
C PHE A 193 -21.06 17.09 -9.53
N CYS A 194 -21.28 16.76 -8.26
CA CYS A 194 -22.60 16.84 -7.62
C CYS A 194 -23.01 18.29 -7.30
N GLY A 195 -22.10 19.09 -6.75
CA GLY A 195 -22.42 20.43 -6.20
C GLY A 195 -21.86 21.63 -6.95
N GLY A 196 -20.97 21.43 -7.92
CA GLY A 196 -20.33 22.50 -8.68
C GLY A 196 -21.21 23.12 -9.77
N SER A 197 -20.75 24.24 -10.30
CA SER A 197 -21.32 24.90 -11.49
C SER A 197 -21.14 24.05 -12.75
N ASN A 198 -21.94 24.31 -13.80
CA ASN A 198 -21.80 23.58 -15.08
C ASN A 198 -20.37 23.67 -15.65
N GLU A 199 -19.72 24.83 -15.56
CA GLU A 199 -18.35 25.01 -16.04
C GLU A 199 -17.34 24.12 -15.30
N GLU A 200 -17.53 23.92 -14.00
CA GLU A 200 -16.68 23.04 -13.20
C GLU A 200 -16.90 21.57 -13.56
N LYS A 201 -18.15 21.18 -13.86
CA LYS A 201 -18.47 19.82 -14.32
C LYS A 201 -17.86 19.52 -15.69
N GLU A 202 -17.86 20.48 -16.60
CA GLU A 202 -17.22 20.32 -17.92
C GLU A 202 -15.71 20.08 -17.80
N LYS A 203 -15.04 20.67 -16.80
CA LYS A 203 -13.61 20.44 -16.55
C LYS A 203 -13.28 19.03 -16.05
N LEU A 204 -14.28 18.27 -15.57
CA LEU A 204 -14.12 16.88 -15.14
C LEU A 204 -14.23 15.89 -16.29
N LYS A 205 -14.62 16.34 -17.49
CA LYS A 205 -14.81 15.50 -18.66
C LYS A 205 -13.55 15.44 -19.52
N GLU A 206 -13.21 14.24 -19.92
CA GLU A 206 -12.21 13.93 -20.93
C GLU A 206 -12.91 13.68 -22.26
N GLN A 207 -12.46 14.35 -23.32
CA GLN A 207 -13.03 14.18 -24.66
C GLN A 207 -12.30 13.08 -25.40
N TRP A 208 -12.98 11.95 -25.53
CA TRP A 208 -12.49 10.78 -26.26
C TRP A 208 -13.02 10.80 -27.70
N LYS A 209 -12.14 10.49 -28.65
CA LYS A 209 -12.51 10.25 -30.05
C LYS A 209 -12.53 8.75 -30.32
N CYS A 210 -13.68 8.22 -30.68
CA CYS A 210 -13.87 6.80 -30.98
C CYS A 210 -14.06 6.57 -32.48
N TYR A 211 -13.33 5.61 -33.04
CA TYR A 211 -13.31 5.27 -34.45
C TYR A 211 -13.77 3.83 -34.61
N GLU A 212 -14.69 3.57 -35.54
CA GLU A 212 -15.06 2.21 -35.90
C GLU A 212 -13.87 1.46 -36.51
N ALA A 213 -13.87 0.13 -36.40
CA ALA A 213 -12.77 -0.73 -36.85
C ALA A 213 -12.35 -0.46 -38.32
N GLN A 214 -13.29 -0.13 -39.21
CA GLN A 214 -13.01 0.20 -40.61
C GLN A 214 -12.11 1.42 -40.81
N TYR A 215 -12.06 2.35 -39.85
CA TYR A 215 -11.24 3.56 -39.89
C TYR A 215 -9.90 3.42 -39.16
N VAL A 216 -9.60 2.22 -38.66
CA VAL A 216 -8.41 1.93 -37.87
C VAL A 216 -7.63 0.81 -38.55
N LYS A 217 -6.32 0.96 -38.62
CA LYS A 217 -5.42 -0.07 -39.15
C LYS A 217 -4.28 -0.32 -38.19
N GLU A 218 -3.89 -1.57 -38.02
CA GLU A 218 -2.65 -1.91 -37.33
C GLU A 218 -1.44 -1.25 -38.01
N ASP A 219 -0.65 -0.55 -37.21
CA ASP A 219 0.68 -0.08 -37.59
C ASP A 219 1.67 -1.21 -37.37
N LYS A 220 1.62 -2.22 -38.25
CA LYS A 220 2.61 -3.31 -38.31
C LYS A 220 3.96 -2.72 -38.69
N LYS A 221 4.76 -2.36 -37.70
CA LYS A 221 6.20 -2.13 -37.89
C LYS A 221 6.88 -3.43 -37.49
N GLU A 222 7.69 -3.97 -38.39
CA GLU A 222 8.37 -5.27 -38.32
C GLU A 222 9.42 -5.37 -37.20
N ASP A 223 9.53 -4.38 -36.33
CA ASP A 223 10.59 -4.31 -35.33
C ASP A 223 9.99 -4.61 -33.94
N GLU A 224 10.42 -5.73 -33.37
CA GLU A 224 10.10 -6.30 -32.04
C GLU A 224 9.01 -7.39 -32.08
N GLU A 225 9.44 -8.60 -32.48
CA GLU A 225 8.79 -9.87 -32.15
C GLU A 225 8.59 -9.92 -30.62
N ASP A 226 7.37 -9.66 -30.16
CA ASP A 226 6.94 -10.10 -28.84
C ASP A 226 6.68 -11.61 -29.00
N GLU A 227 7.60 -12.47 -28.56
CA GLU A 227 7.47 -13.95 -28.62
C GLU A 227 6.20 -14.48 -27.90
N ASP A 228 5.58 -13.65 -27.05
CA ASP A 228 4.33 -13.91 -26.34
C ASP A 228 3.09 -13.29 -27.02
N GLU A 229 3.24 -12.60 -28.16
CA GLU A 229 2.14 -12.03 -28.94
C GLU A 229 1.50 -13.19 -29.73
N VAL A 230 0.42 -13.74 -29.17
CA VAL A 230 -0.47 -14.62 -29.91
C VAL A 230 -0.84 -13.88 -31.20
N GLU A 231 -0.85 -14.56 -32.35
CA GLU A 231 -1.48 -14.02 -33.55
C GLU A 231 -2.98 -13.85 -33.24
N GLU A 232 -3.34 -12.72 -32.63
CA GLU A 232 -4.72 -12.41 -32.29
C GLU A 232 -5.44 -12.06 -33.60
N GLU A 233 -6.51 -12.80 -33.90
CA GLU A 233 -7.42 -12.53 -35.00
C GLU A 233 -8.02 -11.14 -34.83
N ASP A 234 -7.42 -10.13 -35.46
CA ASP A 234 -8.00 -8.80 -35.75
C ASP A 234 -8.89 -8.23 -34.60
N ASP A 235 -8.37 -8.20 -33.36
CA ASP A 235 -9.09 -7.80 -32.11
C ASP A 235 -9.92 -6.52 -32.27
N LEU A 236 -9.48 -5.63 -33.15
CA LEU A 236 -10.18 -4.42 -33.54
C LEU A 236 -11.60 -4.66 -34.07
N LYS A 237 -11.80 -5.70 -34.88
CA LYS A 237 -13.09 -6.03 -35.48
C LYS A 237 -14.06 -6.57 -34.43
N ASP A 238 -13.57 -7.43 -33.55
CA ASP A 238 -14.38 -8.00 -32.47
C ASP A 238 -14.67 -6.99 -31.37
N ALA A 239 -13.75 -6.05 -31.12
CA ALA A 239 -13.94 -4.92 -30.21
C ALA A 239 -14.79 -3.77 -30.81
N GLY A 240 -15.08 -3.81 -32.12
CA GLY A 240 -15.90 -2.81 -32.83
C GLY A 240 -15.20 -1.48 -33.15
N GLY A 241 -13.98 -1.24 -32.67
CA GLY A 241 -13.24 0.00 -32.94
C GLY A 241 -12.19 0.38 -31.90
N LEU A 242 -11.73 1.64 -31.94
CA LEU A 242 -10.70 2.19 -31.06
C LEU A 242 -11.11 3.58 -30.55
N CYS A 243 -11.03 3.81 -29.25
CA CYS A 243 -11.15 5.14 -28.64
C CYS A 243 -9.79 5.71 -28.25
N THR A 244 -9.55 6.98 -28.55
CA THR A 244 -8.31 7.68 -28.22
C THR A 244 -8.60 8.99 -27.48
N LEU A 245 -7.79 9.27 -26.46
CA LEU A 245 -7.84 10.53 -25.73
C LEU A 245 -6.84 11.51 -26.34
N GLN A 246 -7.30 12.72 -26.70
CA GLN A 246 -6.39 13.75 -27.17
C GLN A 246 -5.50 14.24 -26.02
N ASN A 247 -4.19 14.08 -26.20
CA ASN A 247 -3.21 14.60 -25.25
C ASN A 247 -3.09 16.12 -25.44
N LYS A 248 -3.69 16.90 -24.52
CA LYS A 248 -3.71 18.38 -24.59
C LYS A 248 -2.35 19.05 -24.31
N LYS A 249 -1.32 18.26 -23.99
CA LYS A 249 0.08 18.71 -23.84
C LYS A 249 0.80 18.57 -25.19
N LYS A 250 0.62 19.54 -26.08
CA LYS A 250 1.46 19.75 -27.27
C LYS A 250 1.98 21.18 -27.27
#